data_AF-A0A0S8EI84-F1
#
_entry.id   AF-A0A0S8EI84-F1
#
_cell.length_a   1.000
_cell.length_b   1.000
_cell.length_c   1.000
_cell.angle_alpha   90.00
_cell.angle_beta   90.00
_cell.angle_gamma   90.00
#
_symmetry.space_group_name_H-M   'P 1'
#
loop_
_entity.id
_entity.type
_entity.pdbx_description
1 polymer ?
#
loop_
_entity_poly.entity_id
_entity_poly.type
_entity_poly.pdbx_seq_one_letter_code
_entity_poly.pdbx_strand_id
1 'polypeptide(L)'
;MSYETSLEKDKPYRALQKLFARHPLGAPDTETFIEILKFCYEPEEAHIAAHMTWDLEPEEVIAKRAGMSLDEAARLLTRMASKFFIRGVKRPDGVRVFRLPHIVPGLYELPFAVRQPSPELDRLGDLWEKYFEEAWGRELATGSIQFARALPAIESPKEQVMPYEDAVQIVQTAPSPTILPCICRQAARNCDDPLDVCMVFGQELYGGNVPGEPVLDPTQMVDAPPRIRPVSADEAVETLKRAEKAGLIHMTLNTKEDRWLICNCCSHACHALRGITQLDVPHAVAPSSYWAVVDEDLCNGCAACVERCHVDAIRMRNDDIAEVDYELCLGCGVCTSECPPEALRLEKRDDRIFTPAVNAHELFVMRGASKGRPYPVHHHPHA
;
A
#
# COMPACT_ATOMS: atom_id res chain seq x y z
N MET A 1 -28.36 -26.90 -1.65
CA MET A 1 -28.32 -25.94 -0.53
C MET A 1 -29.29 -24.83 -0.83
N SER A 2 -30.25 -24.55 0.06
CA SER A 2 -31.18 -23.43 -0.15
C SER A 2 -30.44 -22.10 0.00
N TYR A 3 -30.90 -21.08 -0.73
CA TYR A 3 -30.35 -19.72 -0.72
C TYR A 3 -30.29 -19.12 0.70
N GLU A 4 -31.27 -19.41 1.55
CA GLU A 4 -31.32 -18.99 2.95
C GLU A 4 -30.17 -19.56 3.81
N THR A 5 -29.78 -20.82 3.61
CA THR A 5 -28.67 -21.44 4.34
C THR A 5 -27.31 -20.87 3.91
N SER A 6 -27.20 -20.33 2.69
CA SER A 6 -25.99 -19.63 2.22
C SER A 6 -25.86 -18.25 2.88
N LEU A 7 -26.97 -17.52 3.03
CA LEU A 7 -27.00 -16.19 3.64
C LEU A 7 -26.68 -16.22 5.14
N GLU A 8 -27.11 -17.24 5.87
CA GLU A 8 -26.76 -17.40 7.28
C GLU A 8 -25.27 -17.69 7.50
N LYS A 9 -24.66 -18.48 6.62
CA LYS A 9 -23.22 -18.79 6.67
C LYS A 9 -22.34 -17.58 6.37
N ASP A 10 -22.82 -16.66 5.54
CA ASP A 10 -22.06 -15.48 5.14
C ASP A 10 -22.18 -14.30 6.12
N LYS A 11 -23.04 -14.40 7.13
CA LYS A 11 -23.30 -13.36 8.13
C LYS A 11 -22.03 -12.80 8.81
N PRO A 12 -21.07 -13.61 9.32
CA PRO A 12 -19.85 -13.07 9.92
C PRO A 12 -18.98 -12.31 8.90
N TYR A 13 -18.87 -12.83 7.68
CA TYR A 13 -18.10 -12.17 6.61
C TYR A 13 -18.72 -10.84 6.19
N ARG A 14 -20.05 -10.75 6.10
CA ARG A 14 -20.75 -9.48 5.81
C ARG A 14 -20.58 -8.46 6.94
N ALA A 15 -20.53 -8.91 8.19
CA ALA A 15 -20.26 -8.02 9.32
C ALA A 15 -18.82 -7.46 9.24
N LEU A 16 -17.85 -8.32 8.94
CA LEU A 16 -16.45 -7.92 8.74
C LEU A 16 -16.26 -7.00 7.52
N GLN A 17 -16.93 -7.29 6.41
CA GLN A 17 -16.95 -6.42 5.23
C GLN A 17 -17.45 -5.01 5.59
N LYS A 18 -18.55 -4.91 6.34
CA LYS A 18 -19.09 -3.62 6.79
C LYS A 18 -18.11 -2.85 7.67
N LEU A 19 -17.30 -3.54 8.47
CA LEU A 19 -16.25 -2.92 9.26
C LEU A 19 -15.15 -2.35 8.34
N PHE A 20 -14.60 -3.16 7.42
CA PHE A 20 -13.61 -2.67 6.45
C PHE A 20 -14.13 -1.51 5.60
N ALA A 21 -15.41 -1.54 5.20
CA ALA A 21 -16.04 -0.48 4.41
C ALA A 21 -16.06 0.89 5.12
N ARG A 22 -16.01 0.91 6.47
CA ARG A 22 -15.96 2.14 7.26
C ARG A 22 -14.58 2.78 7.28
N HIS A 23 -13.53 2.03 6.93
CA HIS A 23 -12.19 2.60 6.86
C HIS A 23 -12.10 3.67 5.76
N PRO A 24 -11.26 4.72 5.91
CA PRO A 24 -11.03 5.72 4.85
C PRO A 24 -10.50 5.17 3.52
N LEU A 25 -9.93 3.96 3.52
CA LEU A 25 -9.51 3.26 2.30
C LEU A 25 -10.64 2.49 1.63
N GLY A 26 -11.73 2.25 2.35
CA GLY A 26 -12.92 1.57 1.87
C GLY A 26 -12.75 0.10 1.55
N ALA A 27 -13.88 -0.58 1.49
CA ALA A 27 -14.01 -1.96 1.02
C ALA A 27 -15.46 -2.14 0.54
N PRO A 28 -15.79 -1.71 -0.70
CA PRO A 28 -17.13 -1.83 -1.25
C PRO A 28 -17.70 -3.25 -1.12
N ASP A 29 -19.00 -3.36 -0.85
CA ASP A 29 -19.67 -4.66 -0.66
C ASP A 29 -19.85 -5.36 -2.01
N THR A 30 -19.14 -6.47 -2.20
CA THR A 30 -19.25 -7.33 -3.37
C THR A 30 -19.09 -8.79 -2.98
N GLU A 31 -19.63 -9.71 -3.77
CA GLU A 31 -19.42 -11.15 -3.56
C GLU A 31 -17.93 -11.52 -3.64
N THR A 32 -17.16 -10.86 -4.52
CA THR A 32 -15.73 -11.11 -4.67
C THR A 32 -14.98 -10.79 -3.38
N PHE A 33 -15.30 -9.69 -2.70
CA PHE A 33 -14.66 -9.37 -1.42
C PHE A 33 -15.05 -10.33 -0.30
N ILE A 34 -16.28 -10.86 -0.31
CA ILE A 34 -16.66 -11.91 0.64
C ILE A 34 -15.86 -13.18 0.42
N GLU A 35 -15.58 -13.57 -0.83
CA GLU A 35 -14.71 -14.71 -1.13
C GLU A 35 -13.25 -14.46 -0.69
N ILE A 36 -12.75 -13.22 -0.80
CA ILE A 36 -11.44 -12.83 -0.23
C ILE A 36 -11.46 -13.00 1.30
N LEU A 37 -12.50 -12.54 1.99
CA LEU A 37 -12.60 -12.70 3.44
C LEU A 37 -12.69 -14.18 3.87
N LYS A 38 -13.36 -15.03 3.08
CA LYS A 38 -13.41 -16.49 3.31
C LYS A 38 -12.04 -17.16 3.13
N PHE A 39 -11.19 -16.63 2.26
CA PHE A 39 -9.80 -17.08 2.16
C PHE A 39 -9.01 -16.72 3.44
N CYS A 40 -9.21 -15.51 3.97
CA CYS A 40 -8.45 -15.02 5.12
C CYS A 40 -8.92 -15.63 6.46
N TYR A 41 -10.22 -15.79 6.63
CA TYR A 41 -10.84 -16.07 7.92
C TYR A 41 -11.80 -17.26 7.85
N GLU A 42 -11.68 -18.14 8.84
CA GLU A 42 -12.74 -19.09 9.18
C GLU A 42 -13.97 -18.33 9.73
N PRO A 43 -15.19 -18.91 9.72
CA PRO A 43 -16.40 -18.20 10.12
C PRO A 43 -16.34 -17.58 11.54
N GLU A 44 -15.78 -18.30 12.51
CA GLU A 44 -15.62 -17.83 13.89
C GLU A 44 -14.55 -16.74 14.02
N GLU A 45 -13.51 -16.80 13.17
CA GLU A 45 -12.48 -15.76 13.08
C GLU A 45 -13.04 -14.49 12.46
N ALA A 46 -13.85 -14.61 11.40
CA ALA A 46 -14.53 -13.47 10.79
C ALA A 46 -15.51 -12.81 11.77
N HIS A 47 -16.19 -13.61 12.61
CA HIS A 47 -17.05 -13.09 13.68
C HIS A 47 -16.26 -12.21 14.66
N ILE A 48 -15.20 -12.73 15.30
CA ILE A 48 -14.41 -11.93 16.25
C ILE A 48 -13.71 -10.75 15.57
N ALA A 49 -13.21 -10.91 14.34
CA ALA A 49 -12.59 -9.84 13.56
C ALA A 49 -13.56 -8.69 13.28
N ALA A 50 -14.85 -8.97 13.07
CA ALA A 50 -15.87 -7.93 12.91
C ALA A 50 -16.09 -7.06 14.16
N HIS A 51 -15.52 -7.45 15.30
CA HIS A 51 -15.52 -6.72 16.57
C HIS A 51 -14.16 -6.14 16.94
N MET A 52 -13.16 -6.20 16.07
CA MET A 52 -11.85 -5.58 16.29
C MET A 52 -11.80 -4.14 15.75
N THR A 53 -10.69 -3.44 15.98
CA THR A 53 -10.39 -2.12 15.39
C THR A 53 -9.00 -2.12 14.75
N TRP A 54 -8.62 -1.01 14.12
CA TRP A 54 -7.25 -0.78 13.60
C TRP A 54 -6.27 -0.30 14.68
N ASP A 55 -6.77 -0.03 15.89
CA ASP A 55 -5.94 0.29 17.05
C ASP A 55 -5.61 -0.98 17.84
N LEU A 56 -4.49 -0.97 18.55
CA LEU A 56 -4.08 -2.09 19.39
C LEU A 56 -4.92 -2.15 20.67
N GLU A 57 -5.76 -3.17 20.78
CA GLU A 57 -6.65 -3.38 21.92
C GLU A 57 -6.30 -4.66 22.70
N PRO A 58 -6.42 -4.67 24.03
CA PRO A 58 -6.30 -5.90 24.82
C PRO A 58 -7.30 -6.98 24.38
N GLU A 59 -6.88 -8.25 24.41
CA GLU A 59 -7.74 -9.38 24.02
C GLU A 59 -9.04 -9.48 24.84
N GLU A 60 -9.03 -9.04 26.10
CA GLU A 60 -10.22 -8.97 26.95
C GLU A 60 -11.28 -7.96 26.45
N VAL A 61 -10.84 -6.84 25.88
CA VAL A 61 -11.74 -5.81 25.33
C VAL A 61 -12.41 -6.34 24.06
N ILE A 62 -11.63 -7.01 23.20
CA ILE A 62 -12.11 -7.63 21.98
C ILE A 62 -13.09 -8.78 22.31
N ALA A 63 -12.73 -9.66 23.26
CA ALA A 63 -13.56 -10.77 23.71
C ALA A 63 -14.93 -10.30 24.21
N LYS A 64 -14.94 -9.27 25.07
CA LYS A 64 -16.15 -8.65 25.59
C LYS A 64 -17.02 -8.07 24.48
N ARG A 65 -16.41 -7.38 23.49
CA ARG A 65 -17.15 -6.80 22.35
C ARG A 65 -17.74 -7.88 21.44
N ALA A 66 -17.03 -9.00 21.25
CA ALA A 66 -17.49 -10.13 20.44
C ALA A 66 -18.49 -11.05 21.15
N GLY A 67 -18.69 -10.87 22.47
CA GLY A 67 -19.57 -11.73 23.27
C GLY A 67 -19.01 -13.13 23.52
N MET A 68 -17.69 -13.26 23.59
CA MET A 68 -16.97 -14.55 23.68
C MET A 68 -16.22 -14.68 25.00
N SER A 69 -15.86 -15.91 25.38
CA SER A 69 -14.96 -16.13 26.53
C SER A 69 -13.54 -15.65 26.21
N LEU A 70 -12.79 -15.21 27.23
CA LEU A 70 -11.41 -14.77 27.05
C LEU A 70 -10.53 -15.87 26.44
N ASP A 71 -10.68 -17.11 26.91
CA ASP A 71 -9.89 -18.25 26.41
C ASP A 71 -10.17 -18.52 24.92
N GLU A 72 -11.43 -18.44 24.51
CA GLU A 72 -11.81 -18.63 23.12
C GLU A 72 -11.28 -17.51 22.22
N ALA A 73 -11.43 -16.26 22.64
CA ALA A 73 -10.89 -15.10 21.93
C ALA A 73 -9.37 -15.17 21.82
N ALA A 74 -8.66 -15.48 22.91
CA ALA A 74 -7.21 -15.59 22.93
C ALA A 74 -6.70 -16.64 21.93
N ARG A 75 -7.39 -17.80 21.80
CA ARG A 75 -7.06 -18.82 20.79
C ARG A 75 -7.30 -18.34 19.36
N LEU A 76 -8.44 -17.69 19.08
CA LEU A 76 -8.77 -17.21 17.73
C LEU A 76 -7.85 -16.07 17.30
N LEU A 77 -7.56 -15.12 18.20
CA LEU A 77 -6.65 -14.01 17.96
C LEU A 77 -5.22 -14.50 17.69
N THR A 78 -4.70 -15.44 18.50
CA THR A 78 -3.39 -16.05 18.21
C THR A 78 -3.40 -16.71 16.83
N ARG A 79 -4.44 -17.47 16.50
CA ARG A 79 -4.50 -18.18 15.21
C ARG A 79 -4.52 -17.23 14.01
N MET A 80 -5.34 -16.19 14.06
CA MET A 80 -5.36 -15.16 13.02
C MET A 80 -4.03 -14.42 12.92
N ALA A 81 -3.36 -14.14 14.04
CA ALA A 81 -2.04 -13.51 14.06
C ALA A 81 -0.96 -14.42 13.46
N SER A 82 -0.97 -15.72 13.77
CA SER A 82 -0.08 -16.74 13.19
C SER A 82 -0.24 -16.90 11.67
N LYS A 83 -1.44 -16.62 11.16
CA LYS A 83 -1.74 -16.58 9.71
C LYS A 83 -1.42 -15.22 9.07
N PHE A 84 -0.96 -14.23 9.84
CA PHE A 84 -0.73 -12.85 9.41
C PHE A 84 -1.98 -12.17 8.82
N PHE A 85 -3.17 -12.47 9.34
CA PHE A 85 -4.42 -11.78 8.97
C PHE A 85 -4.88 -10.76 10.01
N ILE A 86 -4.25 -10.75 11.17
CA ILE A 86 -4.30 -9.66 12.15
C ILE A 86 -2.90 -9.45 12.72
N ARG A 87 -2.71 -8.35 13.46
CA ARG A 87 -1.51 -8.15 14.24
C ARG A 87 -1.78 -8.45 15.70
N GLY A 88 -0.85 -9.16 16.34
CA GLY A 88 -0.81 -9.41 17.78
C GLY A 88 0.58 -9.12 18.34
N VAL A 89 0.65 -8.36 19.43
CA VAL A 89 1.90 -8.03 20.12
C VAL A 89 1.72 -8.25 21.63
N LYS A 90 2.69 -8.93 22.24
CA LYS A 90 2.83 -9.03 23.68
C LYS A 90 3.75 -7.91 24.15
N ARG A 91 3.17 -6.93 24.83
CA ARG A 91 3.91 -5.77 25.35
C ARG A 91 4.86 -6.19 26.49
N PRO A 92 5.85 -5.36 26.84
CA PRO A 92 6.77 -5.62 27.95
C PRO A 92 6.08 -5.83 29.31
N ASP A 93 4.89 -5.26 29.50
CA ASP A 93 4.04 -5.46 30.69
C ASP A 93 3.32 -6.81 30.72
N GLY A 94 3.49 -7.63 29.68
CA GLY A 94 2.88 -8.95 29.52
C GLY A 94 1.49 -8.93 28.86
N VAL A 95 0.89 -7.75 28.66
CA VAL A 95 -0.44 -7.63 28.05
C VAL A 95 -0.35 -7.92 26.56
N ARG A 96 -1.23 -8.81 26.09
CA ARG A 96 -1.41 -9.10 24.66
C ARG A 96 -2.41 -8.14 24.06
N VAL A 97 -2.00 -7.47 22.99
CA VAL A 97 -2.84 -6.52 22.26
C VAL A 97 -2.91 -6.90 20.78
N PHE A 98 -4.08 -6.65 20.17
CA PHE A 98 -4.37 -7.04 18.80
C PHE A 98 -5.04 -5.91 18.02
N ARG A 99 -4.84 -5.90 16.69
CA ARG A 99 -5.53 -5.00 15.77
C ARG A 99 -5.77 -5.66 14.41
N LEU A 100 -6.76 -5.17 13.69
CA LEU A 100 -6.96 -5.49 12.27
C LEU A 100 -5.89 -4.84 11.39
N PRO A 101 -5.56 -5.46 10.25
CA PRO A 101 -4.84 -4.77 9.19
C PRO A 101 -5.77 -3.76 8.50
N HIS A 102 -5.20 -2.78 7.81
CA HIS A 102 -5.95 -2.04 6.79
C HIS A 102 -6.18 -2.95 5.58
N ILE A 103 -7.08 -2.56 4.68
CA ILE A 103 -7.21 -3.28 3.40
C ILE A 103 -5.91 -3.18 2.56
N VAL A 104 -5.29 -1.99 2.57
CA VAL A 104 -4.00 -1.67 1.94
C VAL A 104 -3.28 -0.59 2.76
N PRO A 105 -1.99 -0.71 3.06
CA PRO A 105 -1.30 -1.98 3.18
C PRO A 105 -1.86 -2.84 4.32
N GLY A 106 -1.95 -4.14 4.12
CA GLY A 106 -2.42 -5.09 5.11
C GLY A 106 -3.06 -6.32 4.50
N LEU A 107 -4.39 -6.42 4.57
CA LEU A 107 -5.16 -7.59 4.17
C LEU A 107 -4.81 -8.08 2.76
N TYR A 108 -4.55 -7.15 1.84
CA TYR A 108 -4.07 -7.47 0.50
C TYR A 108 -2.64 -8.04 0.51
N GLU A 109 -1.67 -7.33 1.07
CA GLU A 109 -0.25 -7.62 0.88
C GLU A 109 0.22 -8.88 1.61
N LEU A 110 -0.31 -9.10 2.80
CA LEU A 110 0.22 -10.07 3.76
C LEU A 110 0.25 -11.50 3.23
N PRO A 111 -0.85 -12.07 2.69
CA PRO A 111 -0.80 -13.42 2.16
C PRO A 111 0.26 -13.59 1.07
N PHE A 112 0.52 -12.59 0.23
CA PHE A 112 1.56 -12.69 -0.82
C PHE A 112 2.97 -12.47 -0.30
N ALA A 113 3.14 -11.69 0.78
CA ALA A 113 4.44 -11.41 1.37
C ALA A 113 4.98 -12.58 2.20
N VAL A 114 4.09 -13.33 2.87
CA VAL A 114 4.49 -14.37 3.84
C VAL A 114 4.34 -15.79 3.31
N ARG A 115 3.47 -16.04 2.33
CA ARG A 115 3.24 -17.39 1.80
C ARG A 115 4.07 -17.69 0.56
N GLN A 116 4.32 -18.97 0.34
CA GLN A 116 4.95 -19.45 -0.89
C GLN A 116 3.96 -19.41 -2.06
N PRO A 117 4.45 -19.27 -3.31
CA PRO A 117 3.60 -19.38 -4.49
C PRO A 117 2.83 -20.71 -4.51
N SER A 118 1.52 -20.63 -4.74
CA SER A 118 0.64 -21.80 -4.82
C SER A 118 -0.58 -21.48 -5.70
N PRO A 119 -1.26 -22.48 -6.27
CA PRO A 119 -2.51 -22.26 -7.01
C PRO A 119 -3.60 -21.55 -6.19
N GLU A 120 -3.58 -21.73 -4.87
CA GLU A 120 -4.51 -21.07 -3.95
C GLU A 120 -4.20 -19.57 -3.83
N LEU A 121 -2.91 -19.23 -3.70
CA LEU A 121 -2.45 -17.84 -3.69
C LEU A 121 -2.67 -17.17 -5.06
N ASP A 122 -2.56 -17.93 -6.15
CA ASP A 122 -2.85 -17.42 -7.49
C ASP A 122 -4.32 -17.05 -7.64
N ARG A 123 -5.21 -17.92 -7.17
CA ARG A 123 -6.65 -17.67 -7.11
C ARG A 123 -6.97 -16.45 -6.25
N LEU A 124 -6.27 -16.24 -5.13
CA LEU A 124 -6.43 -15.02 -4.33
C LEU A 124 -6.03 -13.77 -5.14
N GLY A 125 -4.95 -13.84 -5.92
CA GLY A 125 -4.57 -12.78 -6.86
C GLY A 125 -5.67 -12.45 -7.86
N ASP A 126 -6.28 -13.47 -8.48
CA ASP A 126 -7.38 -13.28 -9.43
C ASP A 126 -8.61 -12.63 -8.77
N LEU A 127 -8.91 -12.99 -7.51
CA LEU A 127 -9.99 -12.37 -6.75
C LEU A 127 -9.70 -10.89 -6.46
N TRP A 128 -8.47 -10.53 -6.12
CA TRP A 128 -8.08 -9.13 -5.89
C TRP A 128 -8.11 -8.30 -7.17
N GLU A 129 -7.65 -8.83 -8.30
CA GLU A 129 -7.74 -8.15 -9.60
C GLU A 129 -9.20 -7.90 -9.98
N LYS A 130 -10.05 -8.93 -9.86
CA LYS A 130 -11.49 -8.78 -10.10
C LYS A 130 -12.11 -7.75 -9.15
N TYR A 131 -11.76 -7.78 -7.86
CA TYR A 131 -12.28 -6.83 -6.88
C TYR A 131 -11.84 -5.39 -7.16
N PHE A 132 -10.59 -5.22 -7.61
CA PHE A 132 -10.06 -3.93 -8.03
C PHE A 132 -10.87 -3.35 -9.20
N GLU A 133 -11.09 -4.14 -10.26
CA GLU A 133 -11.84 -3.72 -11.45
C GLU A 133 -13.31 -3.43 -11.15
N GLU A 134 -13.96 -4.29 -10.35
CA GLU A 134 -15.41 -4.19 -10.14
C GLU A 134 -15.80 -3.05 -9.17
N ALA A 135 -14.96 -2.73 -8.18
CA ALA A 135 -15.32 -1.75 -7.16
C ALA A 135 -14.15 -1.07 -6.44
N TRP A 136 -13.18 -1.83 -5.94
CA TRP A 136 -12.21 -1.32 -4.98
C TRP A 136 -11.19 -0.36 -5.58
N GLY A 137 -10.80 -0.54 -6.84
CA GLY A 137 -9.85 0.35 -7.51
C GLY A 137 -10.36 1.78 -7.56
N ARG A 138 -11.64 1.98 -7.91
CA ARG A 138 -12.27 3.30 -7.92
C ARG A 138 -12.45 3.85 -6.51
N GLU A 139 -12.80 3.02 -5.54
CA GLU A 139 -12.84 3.43 -4.13
C GLU A 139 -11.46 3.91 -3.66
N LEU A 140 -10.37 3.21 -3.98
CA LEU A 140 -9.02 3.59 -3.60
C LEU A 140 -8.55 4.88 -4.30
N ALA A 141 -8.79 4.99 -5.61
CA ALA A 141 -8.32 6.10 -6.43
C ALA A 141 -9.05 7.43 -6.17
N THR A 142 -10.34 7.37 -5.79
CA THR A 142 -11.17 8.58 -5.63
C THR A 142 -11.02 9.24 -4.26
N GLY A 143 -11.35 10.54 -4.21
CA GLY A 143 -11.25 11.40 -3.04
C GLY A 143 -10.21 12.50 -3.23
N SER A 144 -10.31 13.58 -2.43
CA SER A 144 -9.40 14.72 -2.54
C SER A 144 -8.05 14.52 -1.83
N ILE A 145 -7.93 13.46 -1.01
CA ILE A 145 -6.73 13.13 -0.23
C ILE A 145 -6.18 11.78 -0.70
N GLN A 146 -5.07 11.81 -1.44
CA GLN A 146 -4.41 10.62 -1.97
C GLN A 146 -3.70 9.85 -0.86
N PHE A 147 -3.76 8.52 -0.90
CA PHE A 147 -3.08 7.66 0.09
C PHE A 147 -1.58 7.52 -0.19
N ALA A 148 -1.20 7.50 -1.47
CA ALA A 148 0.15 7.33 -1.95
C ALA A 148 0.67 8.61 -2.59
N ARG A 149 1.99 8.77 -2.56
CA ARG A 149 2.73 9.87 -3.17
C ARG A 149 3.88 9.34 -4.02
N ALA A 150 4.10 9.95 -5.17
CA ALA A 150 5.31 9.78 -5.97
C ALA A 150 6.51 10.51 -5.36
N LEU A 151 7.66 9.85 -5.37
CA LEU A 151 8.95 10.42 -5.01
C LEU A 151 9.71 10.79 -6.29
N PRO A 152 10.47 11.89 -6.30
CA PRO A 152 11.37 12.21 -7.41
C PRO A 152 12.50 11.19 -7.52
N ALA A 153 13.08 11.07 -8.71
CA ALA A 153 14.23 10.22 -9.01
C ALA A 153 15.40 10.49 -8.05
N ILE A 154 16.17 9.46 -7.70
CA ILE A 154 17.20 9.58 -6.66
C ILE A 154 18.41 10.43 -7.09
N GLU A 155 18.59 10.62 -8.39
CA GLU A 155 19.62 11.47 -8.97
C GLU A 155 19.22 12.95 -9.03
N SER A 156 18.02 13.30 -8.56
CA SER A 156 17.55 14.69 -8.47
C SER A 156 18.50 15.54 -7.61
N PRO A 157 18.70 16.84 -7.93
CA PRO A 157 19.56 17.73 -7.14
C PRO A 157 19.13 17.78 -5.67
N LYS A 158 19.91 17.14 -4.79
CA LYS A 158 19.56 16.88 -3.38
C LYS A 158 19.26 18.15 -2.57
N GLU A 159 19.91 19.26 -2.90
CA GLU A 159 19.72 20.56 -2.23
C GLU A 159 18.31 21.13 -2.40
N GLN A 160 17.55 20.59 -3.35
CA GLN A 160 16.21 21.05 -3.68
C GLN A 160 15.11 20.08 -3.23
N VAL A 161 15.47 18.83 -2.92
CA VAL A 161 14.52 17.76 -2.57
C VAL A 161 14.07 17.93 -1.14
N MET A 162 12.75 17.93 -0.95
CA MET A 162 12.18 18.00 0.40
C MET A 162 12.56 16.71 1.16
N PRO A 163 12.92 16.75 2.45
CA PRO A 163 13.31 15.55 3.20
C PRO A 163 12.25 14.45 3.25
N TYR A 164 10.96 14.81 3.05
CA TYR A 164 9.87 13.85 2.96
C TYR A 164 9.75 13.17 1.59
N GLU A 165 10.49 13.65 0.59
CA GLU A 165 10.51 13.13 -0.78
C GLU A 165 11.84 12.47 -1.17
N ASP A 166 12.90 12.61 -0.37
CA ASP A 166 14.18 11.96 -0.64
C ASP A 166 14.12 10.46 -0.26
N ALA A 167 13.94 9.61 -1.28
CA ALA A 167 13.90 8.16 -1.12
C ALA A 167 15.17 7.57 -0.49
N VAL A 168 16.35 8.14 -0.79
CA VAL A 168 17.64 7.71 -0.23
C VAL A 168 17.70 8.06 1.25
N GLN A 169 17.31 9.29 1.62
CA GLN A 169 17.26 9.70 3.02
C GLN A 169 16.27 8.86 3.84
N ILE A 170 15.10 8.52 3.27
CA ILE A 170 14.11 7.64 3.90
C ILE A 170 14.76 6.28 4.20
N VAL A 171 15.40 5.65 3.22
CA VAL A 171 16.07 4.35 3.38
C VAL A 171 17.23 4.42 4.37
N GLN A 172 18.06 5.47 4.32
CA GLN A 172 19.24 5.60 5.17
C GLN A 172 18.89 5.82 6.65
N THR A 173 17.75 6.43 6.93
CA THR A 173 17.27 6.69 8.30
C THR A 173 16.26 5.66 8.79
N ALA A 174 15.84 4.74 7.92
CA ALA A 174 14.88 3.70 8.22
C ALA A 174 15.44 2.66 9.22
N PRO A 175 14.68 2.29 10.26
CA PRO A 175 15.01 1.12 11.06
C PRO A 175 14.85 -0.16 10.22
N SER A 176 15.73 -1.14 10.40
CA SER A 176 15.60 -2.50 9.85
C SER A 176 15.07 -2.59 8.39
N PRO A 177 15.76 -2.01 7.39
CA PRO A 177 15.31 -2.10 6.00
C PRO A 177 15.10 -3.54 5.55
N THR A 178 13.96 -3.81 4.93
CA THR A 178 13.57 -5.16 4.49
C THR A 178 13.01 -5.10 3.09
N ILE A 179 13.57 -5.91 2.18
CA ILE A 179 13.07 -6.06 0.82
C ILE A 179 12.07 -7.21 0.77
N LEU A 180 10.98 -7.00 0.04
CA LEU A 180 9.96 -8.00 -0.23
C LEU A 180 9.57 -7.96 -1.71
N PRO A 181 8.98 -9.04 -2.25
CA PRO A 181 8.39 -9.02 -3.58
C PRO A 181 7.41 -7.87 -3.74
N CYS A 182 7.34 -7.31 -4.95
CA CYS A 182 6.29 -6.38 -5.35
C CYS A 182 4.97 -7.16 -5.36
N ILE A 183 4.20 -7.00 -4.29
CA ILE A 183 2.99 -7.76 -4.06
C ILE A 183 1.97 -7.53 -5.16
N CYS A 184 1.86 -6.30 -5.67
CA CYS A 184 0.99 -5.97 -6.79
C CYS A 184 1.31 -6.79 -8.04
N ARG A 185 2.59 -6.86 -8.43
CA ARG A 185 3.02 -7.63 -9.61
C ARG A 185 2.91 -9.13 -9.39
N GLN A 186 3.22 -9.60 -8.18
CA GLN A 186 3.07 -11.01 -7.82
C GLN A 186 1.60 -11.45 -7.88
N ALA A 187 0.66 -10.62 -7.41
CA ALA A 187 -0.75 -10.94 -7.42
C ALA A 187 -1.34 -10.87 -8.84
N ALA A 188 -1.00 -9.84 -9.60
CA ALA A 188 -1.54 -9.60 -10.95
C ALA A 188 -0.93 -10.51 -12.03
N ARG A 189 0.33 -10.95 -11.87
CA ARG A 189 1.06 -11.81 -12.82
C ARG A 189 1.04 -11.31 -14.27
N ASN A 190 1.10 -9.99 -14.47
CA ASN A 190 0.85 -9.35 -15.76
C ASN A 190 2.03 -8.52 -16.31
N CYS A 191 3.22 -8.60 -15.70
CA CYS A 191 4.42 -7.94 -16.20
C CYS A 191 5.70 -8.62 -15.68
N ASP A 192 6.81 -8.38 -16.37
CA ASP A 192 8.13 -8.96 -16.08
C ASP A 192 9.07 -8.04 -15.27
N ASP A 193 8.56 -6.90 -14.78
CA ASP A 193 9.35 -5.96 -13.99
C ASP A 193 9.92 -6.62 -12.71
N PRO A 194 11.11 -6.20 -12.22
CA PRO A 194 11.81 -6.89 -11.13
C PRO A 194 11.00 -7.02 -9.83
N LEU A 195 10.69 -8.23 -9.36
CA LEU A 195 9.82 -8.41 -8.20
C LEU A 195 10.46 -8.00 -6.87
N ASP A 196 11.74 -8.21 -6.67
CA ASP A 196 12.46 -8.02 -5.40
C ASP A 196 12.85 -6.56 -5.14
N VAL A 197 11.89 -5.65 -5.23
CA VAL A 197 12.12 -4.20 -5.16
C VAL A 197 11.23 -3.47 -4.15
N CYS A 198 10.18 -4.09 -3.61
CA CYS A 198 9.37 -3.41 -2.60
C CYS A 198 10.16 -3.36 -1.28
N MET A 199 10.00 -2.29 -0.50
CA MET A 199 10.74 -2.07 0.74
C MET A 199 9.80 -1.73 1.88
N VAL A 200 9.98 -2.40 3.00
CA VAL A 200 9.39 -1.98 4.28
C VAL A 200 10.49 -1.65 5.28
N PHE A 201 10.16 -0.76 6.20
CA PHE A 201 11.04 -0.23 7.22
C PHE A 201 10.44 -0.44 8.59
N GLY A 202 11.28 -0.83 9.53
CA GLY A 202 10.93 -1.17 10.89
C GLY A 202 10.73 -2.66 11.08
N GLN A 203 10.38 -3.01 12.31
CA GLN A 203 10.25 -4.41 12.73
C GLN A 203 9.02 -5.11 12.13
N GLU A 204 8.16 -4.40 11.37
CA GLU A 204 6.84 -4.92 11.06
C GLU A 204 6.31 -4.52 9.68
N LEU A 205 5.80 -5.52 8.95
CA LEU A 205 5.06 -5.39 7.69
C LEU A 205 3.77 -4.53 7.80
N TYR A 206 3.38 -4.12 9.01
CA TYR A 206 2.09 -3.47 9.30
C TYR A 206 2.22 -1.99 9.69
N GLY A 207 3.42 -1.43 9.69
CA GLY A 207 3.68 -0.09 10.17
C GLY A 207 3.58 0.05 11.70
N GLY A 208 4.53 0.79 12.27
CA GLY A 208 4.56 1.15 13.69
C GLY A 208 5.62 0.37 14.48
N ASN A 209 6.35 1.10 15.31
CA ASN A 209 7.32 0.54 16.24
C ASN A 209 6.63 0.37 17.61
N VAL A 210 5.84 -0.70 17.77
CA VAL A 210 5.27 -1.00 19.08
C VAL A 210 6.21 -1.94 19.81
N PRO A 211 6.70 -1.56 21.01
CA PRO A 211 7.55 -2.43 21.80
C PRO A 211 6.81 -3.73 22.16
N GLY A 212 7.48 -4.86 21.98
CA GLY A 212 6.96 -6.16 22.37
C GLY A 212 7.40 -7.28 21.43
N GLU A 213 6.92 -8.47 21.73
CA GLU A 213 7.13 -9.69 20.93
C GLU A 213 5.87 -10.01 20.14
N PRO A 214 5.97 -10.47 18.89
CA PRO A 214 4.79 -10.87 18.13
C PRO A 214 4.09 -12.06 18.79
N VAL A 215 2.76 -12.02 18.88
CA VAL A 215 1.97 -13.14 19.42
C VAL A 215 1.67 -14.11 18.29
N LEU A 216 2.56 -15.10 18.13
CA LEU A 216 2.46 -16.14 17.11
C LEU A 216 2.52 -17.53 17.75
N ASP A 217 1.81 -18.48 17.14
CA ASP A 217 1.96 -19.91 17.38
C ASP A 217 2.71 -20.53 16.19
N PRO A 218 3.99 -20.92 16.36
CA PRO A 218 4.80 -21.50 15.29
C PRO A 218 4.20 -22.76 14.67
N THR A 219 3.34 -23.50 15.40
CA THR A 219 2.67 -24.69 14.88
C THR A 219 1.51 -24.37 13.94
N GLN A 220 1.09 -23.10 13.92
CA GLN A 220 -0.01 -22.59 13.10
C GLN A 220 0.49 -21.66 11.98
N MET A 221 1.80 -21.45 11.86
CA MET A 221 2.37 -20.72 10.75
C MET A 221 2.17 -21.53 9.47
N VAL A 222 1.54 -20.91 8.48
CA VAL A 222 1.36 -21.46 7.13
C VAL A 222 2.59 -21.18 6.29
N ASP A 223 3.14 -22.24 5.70
CA ASP A 223 4.27 -22.26 4.75
C ASP A 223 5.64 -21.75 5.25
N ALA A 224 6.68 -22.12 4.49
CA ALA A 224 8.10 -21.81 4.69
C ALA A 224 8.35 -20.28 4.80
N PRO A 225 9.49 -19.83 5.37
CA PRO A 225 9.60 -18.50 5.96
C PRO A 225 9.25 -17.37 4.97
N PRO A 226 8.77 -16.22 5.49
CA PRO A 226 8.26 -15.12 4.70
C PRO A 226 9.22 -14.75 3.56
N ARG A 227 8.69 -14.35 2.40
CA ARG A 227 9.48 -13.91 1.24
C ARG A 227 10.11 -12.53 1.46
N ILE A 228 10.37 -12.16 2.70
CA ILE A 228 10.94 -10.89 3.11
C ILE A 228 12.41 -11.12 3.45
N ARG A 229 13.25 -10.13 3.15
CA ARG A 229 14.69 -10.23 3.32
C ARG A 229 15.20 -8.95 3.99
N PRO A 230 15.61 -9.01 5.26
CA PRO A 230 16.31 -7.89 5.89
C PRO A 230 17.59 -7.58 5.13
N VAL A 231 17.86 -6.28 4.93
CA VAL A 231 19.01 -5.78 4.17
C VAL A 231 19.68 -4.61 4.88
N SER A 232 20.90 -4.27 4.46
CA SER A 232 21.55 -3.03 4.87
C SER A 232 20.90 -1.83 4.19
N ALA A 233 21.09 -0.63 4.74
CA ALA A 233 20.66 0.61 4.09
C ALA A 233 21.30 0.78 2.71
N ASP A 234 22.59 0.44 2.54
CA ASP A 234 23.29 0.53 1.26
C ASP A 234 22.69 -0.40 0.20
N GLU A 235 22.32 -1.62 0.60
CA GLU A 235 21.68 -2.58 -0.31
C GLU A 235 20.26 -2.14 -0.70
N ALA A 236 19.52 -1.53 0.23
CA ALA A 236 18.23 -0.94 -0.08
C ALA A 236 18.37 0.26 -1.05
N VAL A 237 19.39 1.10 -0.90
CA VAL A 237 19.69 2.18 -1.87
C VAL A 237 20.07 1.61 -3.24
N GLU A 238 20.85 0.53 -3.30
CA GLU A 238 21.16 -0.13 -4.57
C GLU A 238 19.91 -0.71 -5.24
N THR A 239 18.95 -1.17 -4.45
CA THR A 239 17.65 -1.62 -4.95
C THR A 239 16.82 -0.46 -5.52
N LEU A 240 16.87 0.74 -4.94
CA LEU A 240 16.25 1.94 -5.53
C LEU A 240 16.84 2.23 -6.92
N LYS A 241 18.17 2.26 -7.05
CA LYS A 241 18.85 2.47 -8.35
C LYS A 241 18.42 1.43 -9.39
N ARG A 242 18.38 0.15 -8.99
CA ARG A 242 17.94 -0.93 -9.89
C ARG A 242 16.48 -0.75 -10.32
N ALA A 243 15.62 -0.32 -9.41
CA ALA A 243 14.22 -0.04 -9.72
C ALA A 243 14.07 1.16 -10.68
N GLU A 244 14.82 2.23 -10.46
CA GLU A 244 14.82 3.41 -11.35
C GLU A 244 15.35 3.06 -12.75
N LYS A 245 16.43 2.26 -12.84
CA LYS A 245 16.94 1.74 -14.11
C LYS A 245 15.90 0.86 -14.84
N ALA A 246 15.05 0.15 -14.09
CA ALA A 246 13.93 -0.60 -14.65
C ALA A 246 12.72 0.28 -15.02
N GLY A 247 12.73 1.57 -14.65
CA GLY A 247 11.70 2.55 -15.01
C GLY A 247 10.62 2.77 -13.99
N LEU A 248 10.78 2.15 -12.83
CA LEU A 248 9.76 2.12 -11.81
C LEU A 248 9.68 3.45 -11.06
N ILE A 249 8.47 3.89 -10.76
CA ILE A 249 8.22 5.07 -9.95
C ILE A 249 8.40 4.71 -8.47
N HIS A 250 9.30 5.41 -7.78
CA HIS A 250 9.39 5.39 -6.33
C HIS A 250 8.13 6.02 -5.74
N MET A 251 7.44 5.32 -4.84
CA MET A 251 6.27 5.84 -4.13
C MET A 251 6.31 5.48 -2.65
N THR A 252 5.66 6.29 -1.82
CA THR A 252 5.48 6.03 -0.40
C THR A 252 4.09 6.49 0.06
N LEU A 253 3.79 6.33 1.35
CA LEU A 253 2.58 6.91 1.93
C LEU A 253 2.62 8.44 1.82
N ASN A 254 1.46 9.08 1.62
CA ASN A 254 1.37 10.53 1.50
C ASN A 254 1.49 11.23 2.87
N THR A 255 2.59 10.97 3.59
CA THR A 255 2.89 11.45 4.94
C THR A 255 4.30 12.04 5.04
N LYS A 256 4.51 13.01 5.94
CA LYS A 256 5.83 13.59 6.26
C LYS A 256 6.63 12.71 7.21
N GLU A 257 5.96 11.97 8.08
CA GLU A 257 6.52 11.08 9.09
C GLU A 257 5.94 9.67 8.88
N ASP A 258 6.40 8.69 9.68
CA ASP A 258 5.92 7.31 9.62
C ASP A 258 5.95 6.67 8.21
N ARG A 259 6.98 7.02 7.42
CA ARG A 259 7.22 6.45 6.09
C ARG A 259 7.87 5.09 6.27
N TRP A 260 7.04 4.08 6.46
CA TRP A 260 7.48 2.71 6.72
C TRP A 260 7.54 1.84 5.45
N LEU A 261 7.23 2.40 4.28
CA LEU A 261 7.14 1.69 3.00
C LEU A 261 7.72 2.56 1.88
N ILE A 262 8.55 1.97 1.02
CA ILE A 262 8.76 2.46 -0.35
C ILE A 262 8.34 1.37 -1.33
N CYS A 263 7.40 1.71 -2.19
CA CYS A 263 7.03 0.92 -3.35
C CYS A 263 7.81 1.39 -4.58
N ASN A 264 8.08 0.45 -5.48
CA ASN A 264 8.71 0.71 -6.76
C ASN A 264 7.75 0.23 -7.84
N CYS A 265 6.97 1.14 -8.43
CA CYS A 265 5.73 0.79 -9.09
C CYS A 265 5.77 0.98 -10.60
N CYS A 266 5.04 0.09 -11.28
CA CYS A 266 4.75 0.15 -12.70
C CYS A 266 3.24 0.37 -12.92
N SER A 267 2.89 0.84 -14.11
CA SER A 267 1.50 1.07 -14.54
C SER A 267 0.69 -0.22 -14.72
N HIS A 268 1.35 -1.37 -14.94
CA HIS A 268 0.68 -2.65 -15.21
C HIS A 268 -0.08 -3.21 -14.00
N ALA A 269 0.52 -3.15 -12.82
CA ALA A 269 0.02 -3.87 -11.65
C ALA A 269 -0.30 -2.98 -10.43
N CYS A 270 0.34 -1.81 -10.31
CA CYS A 270 0.17 -0.99 -9.10
C CYS A 270 -1.27 -0.46 -8.99
N HIS A 271 -1.99 -0.85 -7.92
CA HIS A 271 -3.35 -0.37 -7.67
C HIS A 271 -3.46 1.16 -7.59
N ALA A 272 -2.42 1.86 -7.13
CA ALA A 272 -2.43 3.31 -7.06
C ALA A 272 -2.30 3.95 -8.46
N LEU A 273 -1.32 3.51 -9.26
CA LEU A 273 -1.09 4.05 -10.62
C LEU A 273 -2.21 3.66 -11.59
N ARG A 274 -2.79 2.46 -11.44
CA ARG A 274 -3.96 2.02 -12.24
C ARG A 274 -5.19 2.89 -12.02
N GLY A 275 -5.26 3.62 -10.91
CA GLY A 275 -6.25 4.68 -10.73
C GLY A 275 -6.16 5.75 -11.83
N ILE A 276 -4.95 6.11 -12.24
CA ILE A 276 -4.68 7.07 -13.32
C ILE A 276 -4.86 6.39 -14.67
N THR A 277 -4.19 5.25 -14.90
CA THR A 277 -4.06 4.66 -16.24
C THR A 277 -5.22 3.79 -16.70
N GLN A 278 -6.06 3.29 -15.78
CA GLN A 278 -7.15 2.36 -16.11
C GLN A 278 -8.53 2.83 -15.63
N LEU A 279 -8.59 3.76 -14.68
CA LEU A 279 -9.85 4.17 -14.04
C LEU A 279 -10.22 5.65 -14.26
N ASP A 280 -9.44 6.36 -15.08
CA ASP A 280 -9.62 7.78 -15.43
C ASP A 280 -9.68 8.70 -14.20
N VAL A 281 -8.87 8.42 -13.18
CA VAL A 281 -8.74 9.26 -11.98
C VAL A 281 -7.35 9.92 -11.98
N PRO A 282 -7.17 11.08 -12.67
CA PRO A 282 -5.85 11.68 -12.90
C PRO A 282 -5.09 12.03 -11.62
N HIS A 283 -5.81 12.23 -10.51
CA HIS A 283 -5.24 12.58 -9.21
C HIS A 283 -5.26 11.40 -8.22
N ALA A 284 -5.20 10.14 -8.67
CA ALA A 284 -5.20 8.99 -7.77
C ALA A 284 -3.93 8.89 -6.90
N VAL A 285 -2.81 9.45 -7.37
CA VAL A 285 -1.53 9.51 -6.67
C VAL A 285 -1.13 10.97 -6.46
N ALA A 286 -0.67 11.32 -5.27
CA ALA A 286 -0.14 12.66 -5.03
C ALA A 286 1.19 12.83 -5.79
N PRO A 287 1.37 13.92 -6.54
CA PRO A 287 2.64 14.18 -7.20
C PRO A 287 3.74 14.54 -6.18
N SER A 288 4.99 14.46 -6.62
CA SER A 288 6.11 15.06 -5.89
C SER A 288 6.07 16.60 -5.96
N SER A 289 7.02 17.26 -5.30
CA SER A 289 7.17 18.73 -5.41
C SER A 289 7.78 19.20 -6.73
N TYR A 290 7.81 18.35 -7.78
CA TYR A 290 8.48 18.63 -9.05
C TYR A 290 7.60 18.47 -10.29
N TRP A 291 8.00 19.17 -11.36
CA TRP A 291 7.58 19.02 -12.74
C TRP A 291 8.71 18.41 -13.56
N ALA A 292 8.37 17.57 -14.55
CA ALA A 292 9.30 17.29 -15.64
C ALA A 292 9.21 18.44 -16.66
N VAL A 293 10.35 19.00 -17.05
CA VAL A 293 10.43 20.10 -18.02
C VAL A 293 11.36 19.69 -19.15
N VAL A 294 10.93 19.99 -20.39
CA VAL A 294 11.66 19.69 -21.62
C VAL A 294 12.47 20.90 -22.04
N ASP A 295 13.75 20.70 -22.30
CA ASP A 295 14.60 21.61 -23.06
C ASP A 295 14.41 21.32 -24.56
N GLU A 296 13.70 22.21 -25.24
CA GLU A 296 13.35 22.02 -26.66
C GLU A 296 14.58 22.05 -27.58
N ASP A 297 15.65 22.74 -27.19
CA ASP A 297 16.87 22.86 -28.01
C ASP A 297 17.71 21.57 -27.96
N LEU A 298 17.61 20.81 -26.87
CA LEU A 298 18.27 19.52 -26.70
C LEU A 298 17.42 18.34 -27.20
N CYS A 299 16.09 18.50 -27.26
CA CYS A 299 15.19 17.43 -27.64
C CYS A 299 15.42 17.00 -29.10
N ASN A 300 15.66 15.72 -29.33
CA ASN A 300 15.93 15.16 -30.65
C ASN A 300 14.77 14.30 -31.20
N GLY A 301 13.60 14.31 -30.55
CA GLY A 301 12.41 13.59 -31.00
C GLY A 301 12.44 12.07 -30.89
N CYS A 302 13.36 11.48 -30.12
CA CYS A 302 13.47 10.01 -30.01
C CYS A 302 12.31 9.30 -29.27
N ALA A 303 11.40 10.05 -28.64
CA ALA A 303 10.22 9.55 -27.91
C ALA A 303 10.48 8.57 -26.74
N ALA A 304 11.73 8.32 -26.32
CA ALA A 304 12.04 7.42 -25.20
C ALA A 304 11.32 7.80 -23.89
N CYS A 305 11.15 9.10 -23.64
CA CYS A 305 10.43 9.61 -22.48
C CYS A 305 8.92 9.30 -22.50
N VAL A 306 8.32 9.20 -23.70
CA VAL A 306 6.90 8.84 -23.88
C VAL A 306 6.71 7.38 -23.47
N GLU A 307 7.54 6.47 -23.98
CA GLU A 307 7.48 5.05 -23.65
C GLU A 307 7.71 4.78 -22.15
N ARG A 308 8.52 5.61 -21.50
CA ARG A 308 8.85 5.48 -20.09
C ARG A 308 7.79 6.03 -19.14
N CYS A 309 6.89 6.89 -19.61
CA CYS A 309 5.95 7.58 -18.75
C CYS A 309 4.79 6.66 -18.31
N HIS A 310 4.84 6.12 -17.10
CA HIS A 310 3.80 5.24 -16.55
C HIS A 310 2.40 5.86 -16.40
N VAL A 311 2.24 7.16 -16.62
CA VAL A 311 0.96 7.88 -16.46
C VAL A 311 0.58 8.65 -17.72
N ASP A 312 1.23 8.35 -18.85
CA ASP A 312 0.95 8.96 -20.16
C ASP A 312 0.97 10.50 -20.14
N ALA A 313 1.79 11.08 -19.25
CA ALA A 313 1.92 12.53 -19.09
C ALA A 313 2.87 13.17 -20.11
N ILE A 314 3.40 12.43 -21.08
CA ILE A 314 4.32 12.96 -22.10
C ILE A 314 3.84 12.51 -23.48
N ARG A 315 3.77 13.43 -24.42
CA ARG A 315 3.45 13.16 -25.83
C ARG A 315 4.43 13.87 -26.76
N MET A 316 4.54 13.38 -27.98
CA MET A 316 5.27 14.10 -29.04
C MET A 316 4.32 15.09 -29.71
N ARG A 317 4.76 16.34 -29.83
CA ARG A 317 4.11 17.38 -30.64
C ARG A 317 4.37 17.12 -32.13
N ASN A 318 3.69 17.89 -32.99
CA ASN A 318 3.85 17.80 -34.44
C ASN A 318 5.24 18.22 -34.96
N ASP A 319 6.03 18.92 -34.14
CA ASP A 319 7.41 19.34 -34.42
C ASP A 319 8.46 18.36 -33.85
N ASP A 320 8.04 17.15 -33.47
CA ASP A 320 8.87 16.11 -32.85
C ASP A 320 9.53 16.54 -31.53
N ILE A 321 8.98 17.55 -30.84
CA ILE A 321 9.39 17.92 -29.48
C ILE A 321 8.45 17.29 -28.46
N ALA A 322 9.02 16.79 -27.36
CA ALA A 322 8.24 16.24 -26.26
C ALA A 322 7.48 17.36 -25.52
N GLU A 323 6.23 17.10 -25.16
CA GLU A 323 5.38 17.99 -24.37
C GLU A 323 4.87 17.24 -23.14
N VAL A 324 4.92 17.91 -21.98
CA VAL A 324 4.48 17.35 -20.70
C VAL A 324 3.07 17.85 -20.38
N ASP A 325 2.15 16.93 -20.12
CA ASP A 325 0.86 17.20 -19.51
C ASP A 325 1.03 17.34 -17.99
N TYR A 326 0.97 18.57 -17.51
CA TYR A 326 1.12 18.90 -16.10
C TYR A 326 -0.07 18.46 -15.23
N GLU A 327 -1.24 18.13 -15.79
CA GLU A 327 -2.33 17.57 -15.00
C GLU A 327 -2.05 16.11 -14.58
N LEU A 328 -1.31 15.37 -15.41
CA LEU A 328 -0.93 13.97 -15.20
C LEU A 328 0.48 13.79 -14.62
N CYS A 329 1.38 14.75 -14.83
CA CYS A 329 2.77 14.64 -14.42
C CYS A 329 2.92 14.47 -12.89
N LEU A 330 3.43 13.31 -12.46
CA LEU A 330 3.71 13.01 -11.06
C LEU A 330 5.02 13.62 -10.54
N GLY A 331 5.88 14.14 -11.41
CA GLY A 331 7.22 14.63 -11.02
C GLY A 331 8.16 13.54 -10.52
N CYS A 332 8.00 12.30 -11.01
CA CYS A 332 8.77 11.14 -10.56
C CYS A 332 10.18 11.03 -11.16
N GLY A 333 10.45 11.70 -12.29
CA GLY A 333 11.78 11.72 -12.91
C GLY A 333 12.17 10.47 -13.71
N VAL A 334 11.32 9.45 -13.84
CA VAL A 334 11.68 8.25 -14.64
C VAL A 334 12.00 8.58 -16.11
N CYS A 335 11.43 9.67 -16.64
CA CYS A 335 11.70 10.18 -17.98
C CYS A 335 13.04 10.93 -18.09
N THR A 336 13.55 11.51 -17.00
CA THR A 336 14.84 12.23 -17.02
C THR A 336 15.98 11.24 -17.17
N SER A 337 15.93 10.14 -16.41
CA SER A 337 16.95 9.09 -16.43
C SER A 337 16.98 8.29 -17.73
N GLU A 338 15.92 8.35 -18.54
CA GLU A 338 15.80 7.65 -19.83
C GLU A 338 16.18 8.55 -21.02
N CYS A 339 16.21 9.87 -20.86
CA CYS A 339 16.37 10.81 -21.97
C CYS A 339 17.83 10.85 -22.48
N PRO A 340 18.16 10.27 -23.65
CA PRO A 340 19.55 10.22 -24.12
C PRO A 340 20.21 11.59 -24.38
N PRO A 341 19.51 12.62 -24.89
CA PRO A 341 20.10 13.94 -25.05
C PRO A 341 20.06 14.79 -23.76
N GLU A 342 19.59 14.21 -22.64
CA GLU A 342 19.43 14.93 -21.36
C GLU A 342 18.51 16.17 -21.47
N ALA A 343 17.55 16.12 -22.40
CA ALA A 343 16.60 17.20 -22.66
C ALA A 343 15.48 17.30 -21.61
N LEU A 344 15.47 16.45 -20.58
CA LEU A 344 14.44 16.42 -19.54
C LEU A 344 15.08 16.62 -18.18
N ARG A 345 14.53 17.54 -17.39
CA ARG A 345 14.94 17.79 -16.00
C ARG A 345 13.76 17.95 -15.07
N LEU A 346 14.00 17.75 -13.77
CA LEU A 346 13.02 18.07 -12.75
C LEU A 346 13.17 19.51 -12.29
N GLU A 347 12.07 20.25 -12.27
CA GLU A 347 11.96 21.60 -11.74
C GLU A 347 10.98 21.66 -10.60
N LYS A 348 11.26 22.46 -9.57
CA LYS A 348 10.35 22.60 -8.44
C LYS A 348 9.05 23.27 -8.89
N ARG A 349 7.92 22.74 -8.42
CA ARG A 349 6.59 23.33 -8.62
C ARG A 349 6.51 24.73 -8.01
N ASP A 350 6.19 25.72 -8.82
CA ASP A 350 5.97 27.11 -8.42
C ASP A 350 4.48 27.40 -8.16
N ASP A 351 3.60 26.63 -8.78
CA ASP A 351 2.14 26.75 -8.72
C ASP A 351 1.56 26.22 -7.39
N ARG A 352 2.04 25.07 -6.91
CA ARG A 352 1.48 24.41 -5.73
C ARG A 352 2.43 23.38 -5.11
N ILE A 353 2.66 23.50 -3.80
CA ILE A 353 3.28 22.43 -3.00
C ILE A 353 2.17 21.57 -2.40
N PHE A 354 2.02 20.35 -2.91
CA PHE A 354 1.14 19.36 -2.31
C PHE A 354 1.77 18.88 -1.00
N THR A 355 1.39 19.48 0.12
CA THR A 355 1.95 19.12 1.43
C THR A 355 1.29 17.82 1.93
N PRO A 356 2.05 16.75 2.21
CA PRO A 356 1.50 15.52 2.77
C PRO A 356 1.00 15.74 4.21
N ALA A 357 0.15 14.82 4.69
CA ALA A 357 -0.22 14.75 6.10
C ALA A 357 1.03 14.56 6.98
N VAL A 358 1.00 14.96 8.26
CA VAL A 358 2.13 14.76 9.17
C VAL A 358 2.42 13.27 9.34
N ASN A 359 1.40 12.47 9.66
CA ASN A 359 1.53 11.04 9.91
C ASN A 359 0.33 10.24 9.38
N ALA A 360 0.36 8.91 9.55
CA ALA A 360 -0.70 8.03 9.07
C ALA A 360 -2.07 8.31 9.71
N HIS A 361 -2.11 8.70 10.99
CA HIS A 361 -3.36 9.05 11.67
C HIS A 361 -4.02 10.25 11.02
N GLU A 362 -3.28 11.35 10.82
CA GLU A 362 -3.81 12.55 10.16
C GLU A 362 -4.23 12.26 8.72
N LEU A 363 -3.46 11.45 7.97
CA LEU A 363 -3.83 11.02 6.62
C LEU A 363 -5.21 10.37 6.59
N PHE A 364 -5.47 9.44 7.51
CA PHE A 364 -6.76 8.75 7.58
C PHE A 364 -7.89 9.63 8.08
N VAL A 365 -7.64 10.57 9.00
CA VAL A 365 -8.62 11.60 9.41
C VAL A 365 -9.03 12.46 8.22
N MET A 366 -8.05 13.03 7.50
CA MET A 366 -8.29 13.89 6.34
C MET A 366 -9.02 13.14 5.21
N ARG A 367 -8.55 11.94 4.89
CA ARG A 367 -9.15 11.11 3.84
C ARG A 367 -10.57 10.68 4.24
N GLY A 368 -10.77 10.30 5.50
CA GLY A 368 -12.08 9.99 6.05
C GLY A 368 -13.06 11.15 5.89
N ALA A 369 -12.66 12.36 6.29
CA ALA A 369 -13.46 13.57 6.11
C ALA A 369 -13.81 13.83 4.64
N SER A 370 -12.83 13.66 3.72
CA SER A 370 -13.06 13.86 2.28
C SER A 370 -14.07 12.87 1.66
N LYS A 371 -14.30 11.73 2.32
CA LYS A 371 -15.20 10.66 1.87
C LYS A 371 -16.47 10.53 2.73
N GLY A 372 -16.69 11.42 3.70
CA GLY A 372 -17.81 11.32 4.63
C GLY A 372 -17.73 10.09 5.56
N ARG A 373 -16.52 9.59 5.84
CA ARG A 373 -16.25 8.44 6.73
C ARG A 373 -15.36 8.89 7.89
N PRO A 374 -15.92 9.31 9.04
CA PRO A 374 -15.10 9.81 10.15
C PRO A 374 -14.12 8.74 10.64
N TYR A 375 -12.91 9.18 11.00
CA TYR A 375 -11.84 8.36 11.55
C TYR A 375 -11.29 9.02 12.84
N PRO A 376 -11.00 8.25 13.92
CA PRO A 376 -11.22 6.81 14.05
C PRO A 376 -12.72 6.48 14.07
N VAL A 377 -13.07 5.30 13.56
CA VAL A 377 -14.47 4.82 13.48
C VAL A 377 -15.03 4.55 14.89
N HIS A 378 -14.16 4.43 15.89
CA HIS A 378 -14.49 4.23 17.30
C HIS A 378 -13.76 5.26 18.15
N HIS A 379 -14.49 5.98 19.00
CA HIS A 379 -13.89 6.74 20.10
C HIS A 379 -13.70 5.82 21.30
N HIS A 380 -12.45 5.56 21.68
CA HIS A 380 -12.14 5.03 22.99
C HIS A 380 -12.09 6.19 23.98
N PRO A 381 -12.99 6.28 24.98
CA PRO A 381 -12.96 7.37 25.96
C PRO A 381 -11.72 7.35 26.89
N HIS A 382 -10.84 6.33 26.77
CA HIS A 382 -9.72 6.09 27.68
C HIS A 382 -8.44 5.57 26.97
N ALA A 383 -8.17 6.00 25.74
CA ALA A 383 -6.85 5.82 25.13
C ALA A 383 -5.93 7.00 25.46
#